data_AF-A0A3D4ZV33-F1
#
_entry.id   AF-A0A3D4ZV33-F1
#
_cell.length_a   1.000
_cell.length_b   1.000
_cell.length_c   1.000
_cell.angle_alpha   90.00
_cell.angle_beta   90.00
_cell.angle_gamma   90.00
#
_symmetry.space_group_name_H-M   'P 1'
#
loop_
_entity.id
_entity.type
_entity.pdbx_description
1 polymer ?
#
loop_
_entity_poly.entity_id
_entity_poly.type
_entity_poly.pdbx_seq_one_letter_code
_entity_poly.pdbx_strand_id
1 'polypeptide(L)'
;MAEAAAYGSGGGFLIRPQYDRFGPALKLYRDFFTDHADLYTGMAPHARVGLLCLPEQKLMGNTDHIEMVQGLCRALSDAHVLFDMPMEEALAPDGLSQYDAVIMAGVKYLAPEQASALGEYVRGGGRLLTIDPLPSHDLLMRPYDAASLYVVPGAVARGDADTIVRLESLPMRTIADDLRTLTGAEPAVLFRGDAPAPRSIRVNAWRGTAAAAHGLVYHLLNYGSPLGDSAAPPEPVDSLSLRLPVEEVRGKRVSVWEPGAEAPLSVDVRLDGDTAHLDLPPLSVYQVVAID
;
A
#
# COMPACT_ATOMS: atom_id res chain seq x y z
N MET A 1 -15.63 -1.25 -0.08
CA MET A 1 -16.41 -1.22 1.19
C MET A 1 -15.71 -2.19 2.12
N ALA A 2 -15.27 -1.86 3.35
CA ALA A 2 -14.39 -2.75 4.18
C ALA A 2 -14.84 -4.21 4.07
N GLU A 3 -14.05 -5.04 3.40
CA GLU A 3 -14.46 -6.20 2.57
C GLU A 3 -15.97 -6.53 2.44
N ALA A 4 -16.68 -5.72 1.63
CA ALA A 4 -18.14 -5.65 1.46
C ALA A 4 -18.91 -5.53 2.79
N ALA A 5 -18.57 -4.51 3.57
CA ALA A 5 -19.03 -4.25 4.94
C ALA A 5 -18.83 -5.47 5.86
N ALA A 6 -17.57 -5.71 6.20
CA ALA A 6 -16.99 -6.86 6.86
C ALA A 6 -17.21 -8.20 6.16
N TYR A 7 -18.43 -8.72 5.93
CA TYR A 7 -18.61 -10.07 5.31
C TYR A 7 -19.96 -10.33 4.59
N GLY A 8 -20.71 -9.32 4.16
CA GLY A 8 -22.01 -9.54 3.48
C GLY A 8 -21.96 -9.30 1.99
N SER A 9 -21.47 -10.31 1.26
CA SER A 9 -21.47 -10.40 -0.20
C SER A 9 -20.91 -9.17 -0.92
N GLY A 10 -19.59 -9.13 -1.12
CA GLY A 10 -19.05 -8.46 -2.29
C GLY A 10 -19.58 -9.23 -3.49
N GLY A 11 -20.67 -8.75 -4.07
CA GLY A 11 -21.50 -9.50 -5.00
C GLY A 11 -20.70 -10.06 -6.16
N GLY A 12 -20.48 -11.37 -6.15
CA GLY A 12 -20.73 -12.14 -7.36
C GLY A 12 -22.18 -11.88 -7.75
N PHE A 13 -22.42 -11.47 -8.99
CA PHE A 13 -23.76 -11.17 -9.52
C PHE A 13 -24.80 -12.19 -8.99
N LEU A 14 -25.87 -11.70 -8.36
CA LEU A 14 -27.10 -12.44 -7.96
C LEU A 14 -27.10 -13.23 -6.63
N ILE A 15 -26.08 -13.13 -5.75
CA ILE A 15 -26.18 -13.73 -4.41
C ILE A 15 -26.82 -12.74 -3.42
N ARG A 16 -27.99 -13.08 -2.86
CA ARG A 16 -28.60 -12.32 -1.76
C ARG A 16 -27.96 -12.71 -0.43
N PRO A 17 -27.54 -11.77 0.42
CA PRO A 17 -27.01 -12.11 1.74
C PRO A 17 -28.13 -12.70 2.62
N GLN A 18 -27.76 -13.64 3.50
CA GLN A 18 -28.64 -14.22 4.51
C GLN A 18 -28.86 -13.19 5.64
N TYR A 19 -29.80 -12.26 5.44
CA TYR A 19 -30.05 -11.14 6.36
C TYR A 19 -30.50 -11.58 7.76
N ASP A 20 -31.19 -12.70 7.86
CA ASP A 20 -31.54 -13.34 9.12
C ASP A 20 -30.31 -13.73 9.95
N ARG A 21 -29.21 -14.07 9.27
CA ARG A 21 -27.96 -14.53 9.90
C ARG A 21 -26.92 -13.43 10.07
N PHE A 22 -26.69 -12.63 9.03
CA PHE A 22 -25.62 -11.62 9.00
C PHE A 22 -26.15 -10.19 9.21
N GLY A 23 -27.46 -10.00 9.36
CA GLY A 23 -28.12 -8.71 9.46
C GLY A 23 -27.55 -7.77 10.53
N PRO A 24 -27.30 -8.23 11.78
CA PRO A 24 -26.73 -7.37 12.83
C PRO A 24 -25.34 -6.84 12.48
N ALA A 25 -24.43 -7.71 12.01
CA ALA A 25 -23.08 -7.30 11.61
C ALA A 25 -23.13 -6.38 10.38
N LEU A 26 -23.94 -6.72 9.36
CA LEU A 26 -24.11 -5.87 8.19
C LEU A 26 -24.68 -4.50 8.53
N LYS A 27 -25.65 -4.44 9.44
CA LYS A 27 -26.20 -3.19 9.96
C LYS A 27 -25.11 -2.37 10.67
N LEU A 28 -24.36 -2.98 11.58
CA LEU A 28 -23.29 -2.32 12.33
C LEU A 28 -22.29 -1.61 11.40
N TYR A 29 -21.79 -2.34 10.41
CA TYR A 29 -20.81 -1.79 9.47
C TYR A 29 -21.41 -0.78 8.52
N ARG A 30 -22.62 -1.03 7.99
CA ARG A 30 -23.31 -0.07 7.13
C ARG A 30 -23.55 1.24 7.86
N ASP A 31 -24.04 1.17 9.09
CA ASP A 31 -24.31 2.37 9.91
C ASP A 31 -23.00 3.14 10.14
N PHE A 32 -21.90 2.45 10.48
CA PHE A 32 -20.57 3.07 10.58
C PHE A 32 -20.12 3.78 9.28
N PHE A 33 -20.22 3.14 8.10
CA PHE A 33 -19.85 3.80 6.83
C PHE A 33 -20.75 4.98 6.47
N THR A 34 -22.02 4.92 6.86
CA THR A 34 -23.00 5.97 6.55
C THR A 34 -22.80 7.17 7.46
N ASP A 35 -22.62 6.92 8.76
CA ASP A 35 -22.49 7.95 9.79
C ASP A 35 -21.11 8.62 9.76
N HIS A 36 -20.10 7.95 9.19
CA HIS A 36 -18.73 8.43 9.08
C HIS A 36 -18.22 8.46 7.63
N ALA A 37 -19.05 8.91 6.69
CA ALA A 37 -18.69 9.03 5.27
C ALA A 37 -17.48 9.97 5.04
N ASP A 38 -17.25 10.89 5.97
CA ASP A 38 -16.13 11.83 6.00
C ASP A 38 -14.76 11.16 6.17
N LEU A 39 -14.70 9.97 6.78
CA LEU A 39 -13.48 9.14 6.83
C LEU A 39 -13.05 8.58 5.46
N TYR A 40 -13.94 8.63 4.46
CA TYR A 40 -13.72 7.99 3.15
C TYR A 40 -13.77 8.97 1.97
N THR A 41 -14.50 10.07 2.12
CA THR A 41 -14.76 11.00 1.02
C THR A 41 -13.67 12.06 0.89
N GLY A 42 -13.38 12.47 -0.35
CA GLY A 42 -12.38 13.50 -0.62
C GLY A 42 -10.94 13.05 -0.37
N MET A 43 -10.67 11.75 -0.35
CA MET A 43 -9.36 11.17 -0.03
C MET A 43 -8.58 10.75 -1.30
N ALA A 44 -7.25 10.85 -1.25
CA ALA A 44 -6.32 10.33 -2.26
C ALA A 44 -5.35 9.31 -1.62
N PRO A 45 -4.80 8.33 -2.36
CA PRO A 45 -3.81 7.39 -1.82
C PRO A 45 -2.63 8.11 -1.14
N HIS A 46 -2.17 7.61 0.02
CA HIS A 46 -0.99 8.14 0.75
C HIS A 46 0.24 7.20 0.65
N ALA A 47 0.21 6.23 -0.26
CA ALA A 47 1.34 5.32 -0.42
C ALA A 47 2.55 6.03 -1.04
N ARG A 48 3.74 5.79 -0.48
CA ARG A 48 5.01 6.36 -0.96
C ARG A 48 5.80 5.41 -1.86
N VAL A 49 5.31 4.18 -2.07
CA VAL A 49 5.89 3.19 -2.97
C VAL A 49 4.92 2.94 -4.12
N GLY A 50 5.38 3.07 -5.37
CA GLY A 50 4.60 2.73 -6.56
C GLY A 50 5.00 1.36 -7.11
N LEU A 51 4.08 0.41 -7.21
CA LEU A 51 4.30 -0.87 -7.88
C LEU A 51 3.67 -0.81 -9.28
N LEU A 52 4.48 -0.73 -10.33
CA LEU A 52 3.98 -0.63 -11.71
C LEU A 52 3.17 -1.88 -12.06
N CYS A 53 1.89 -1.67 -12.37
CA CYS A 53 0.97 -2.70 -12.83
C CYS A 53 0.54 -2.36 -14.25
N LEU A 54 1.07 -3.10 -15.22
CA LEU A 54 0.97 -2.86 -16.65
C LEU A 54 0.23 -4.03 -17.33
N PRO A 55 -1.11 -4.02 -17.38
CA PRO A 55 -1.91 -5.10 -17.95
C PRO A 55 -1.58 -5.41 -19.42
N GLU A 56 -1.10 -4.42 -20.18
CA GLU A 56 -0.67 -4.55 -21.55
C GLU A 56 0.49 -5.55 -21.74
N GLN A 57 1.32 -5.78 -20.71
CA GLN A 57 2.31 -6.85 -20.71
C GLN A 57 1.66 -8.20 -21.03
N LYS A 58 0.54 -8.50 -20.37
CA LYS A 58 -0.20 -9.75 -20.58
C LYS A 58 -0.83 -9.80 -21.98
N LEU A 59 -1.33 -8.67 -22.48
CA LEU A 59 -1.88 -8.59 -23.84
C LEU A 59 -0.80 -8.88 -24.90
N MET A 60 0.45 -8.49 -24.64
CA MET A 60 1.62 -8.75 -25.50
C MET A 60 2.34 -10.08 -25.19
N GLY A 61 1.68 -10.98 -24.44
CA GLY A 61 2.17 -12.33 -24.16
C GLY A 61 3.19 -12.45 -23.03
N ASN A 62 3.45 -11.38 -22.27
CA ASN A 62 4.28 -11.42 -21.07
C ASN A 62 3.39 -11.63 -19.82
N THR A 63 3.08 -12.88 -19.51
CA THR A 63 2.28 -13.26 -18.33
C THR A 63 3.03 -13.10 -17.02
N ASP A 64 4.36 -13.25 -17.05
CA ASP A 64 5.23 -13.25 -15.88
C ASP A 64 5.11 -11.94 -15.08
N HIS A 65 4.95 -10.80 -15.78
CA HIS A 65 4.70 -9.50 -15.14
C HIS A 65 3.54 -9.55 -14.12
N ILE A 66 2.39 -10.13 -14.51
CA ILE A 66 1.21 -10.15 -13.64
C ILE A 66 1.41 -11.08 -12.44
N GLU A 67 2.07 -12.22 -12.65
CA GLU A 67 2.42 -13.13 -11.55
C GLU A 67 3.39 -12.47 -10.57
N MET A 68 4.37 -11.72 -11.09
CA MET A 68 5.31 -10.95 -10.30
C MET A 68 4.63 -9.85 -9.48
N VAL A 69 3.78 -9.05 -10.11
CA VAL A 69 3.01 -7.99 -9.43
C VAL A 69 2.14 -8.60 -8.34
N GLN A 70 1.43 -9.71 -8.59
CA GLN A 70 0.62 -10.39 -7.57
C GLN A 70 1.46 -10.88 -6.38
N GLY A 71 2.63 -11.46 -6.66
CA GLY A 71 3.58 -11.87 -5.62
C GLY A 71 4.06 -10.68 -4.78
N LEU A 72 4.41 -9.57 -5.43
CA LEU A 72 4.86 -8.35 -4.76
C LEU A 72 3.74 -7.70 -3.93
N CYS A 73 2.50 -7.64 -4.44
CA CYS A 73 1.36 -7.15 -3.67
C CYS A 73 1.22 -7.93 -2.35
N ARG A 74 1.32 -9.27 -2.41
CA ARG A 74 1.28 -10.10 -1.20
C ARG A 74 2.48 -9.82 -0.29
N ALA A 75 3.70 -9.74 -0.84
CA ALA A 75 4.90 -9.53 -0.05
C ALA A 75 4.94 -8.17 0.66
N LEU A 76 4.58 -7.09 -0.06
CA LEU A 76 4.48 -5.73 0.49
C LEU A 76 3.37 -5.64 1.54
N SER A 77 2.20 -6.24 1.27
CA SER A 77 1.09 -6.27 2.22
C SER A 77 1.44 -7.04 3.49
N ASP A 78 2.14 -8.19 3.37
CA ASP A 78 2.59 -9.00 4.51
C ASP A 78 3.66 -8.27 5.33
N ALA A 79 4.42 -7.39 4.69
CA ALA A 79 5.40 -6.52 5.33
C ALA A 79 4.82 -5.19 5.82
N HIS A 80 3.52 -4.94 5.65
CA HIS A 80 2.84 -3.70 6.02
C HIS A 80 3.46 -2.44 5.39
N VAL A 81 3.99 -2.58 4.17
CA VAL A 81 4.46 -1.46 3.35
C VAL A 81 3.26 -0.86 2.64
N LEU A 82 3.09 0.46 2.72
CA LEU A 82 2.08 1.17 1.95
C LEU A 82 2.54 1.32 0.50
N PHE A 83 1.79 0.72 -0.43
CA PHE A 83 2.07 0.81 -1.85
C PHE A 83 0.81 1.14 -2.65
N ASP A 84 1.00 1.83 -3.77
CA ASP A 84 -0.02 2.05 -4.80
C ASP A 84 0.33 1.25 -6.05
N MET A 85 -0.62 1.11 -6.97
CA MET A 85 -0.42 0.46 -8.26
C MET A 85 -0.65 1.43 -9.41
N PRO A 86 0.30 2.35 -9.66
CA PRO A 86 0.25 3.24 -10.81
C PRO A 86 0.13 2.42 -12.12
N MET A 87 -0.82 2.87 -12.94
CA MET A 87 -1.09 2.34 -14.29
C MET A 87 -0.29 3.14 -15.33
N GLU A 88 -0.45 2.82 -16.61
CA GLU A 88 0.28 3.43 -17.73
C GLU A 88 0.26 4.97 -17.70
N GLU A 89 -0.87 5.58 -17.37
CA GLU A 89 -1.04 7.04 -17.37
C GLU A 89 -0.21 7.73 -16.27
N ALA A 90 0.17 7.00 -15.23
CA ALA A 90 1.00 7.50 -14.15
C ALA A 90 2.51 7.46 -14.47
N LEU A 91 2.91 6.81 -15.58
CA LEU A 91 4.29 6.81 -16.11
C LEU A 91 4.64 8.13 -16.83
N ALA A 92 4.31 9.26 -16.19
CA ALA A 92 4.75 10.60 -16.56
C ALA A 92 5.55 11.20 -15.39
N PRO A 93 6.46 12.16 -15.64
CA PRO A 93 7.31 12.73 -14.58
C PRO A 93 6.54 13.21 -13.35
N ASP A 94 5.43 13.93 -13.55
CA ASP A 94 4.58 14.42 -12.48
C ASP A 94 3.94 13.28 -11.67
N GLY A 95 3.51 12.21 -12.36
CA GLY A 95 2.88 11.05 -11.74
C GLY A 95 3.84 10.21 -10.90
N LEU A 96 5.12 10.13 -11.28
CA LEU A 96 6.14 9.38 -10.54
C LEU A 96 6.68 10.14 -9.33
N SER A 97 6.66 11.48 -9.37
CA SER A 97 7.22 12.35 -8.32
C SER A 97 6.58 12.18 -6.94
N GLN A 98 5.38 11.60 -6.86
CA GLN A 98 4.69 11.32 -5.60
C GLN A 98 5.30 10.14 -4.82
N TYR A 99 6.09 9.27 -5.49
CA TYR A 99 6.64 8.07 -4.89
C TYR A 99 8.12 8.26 -4.53
N ASP A 100 8.51 7.84 -3.33
CA ASP A 100 9.93 7.78 -2.95
C ASP A 100 10.67 6.67 -3.67
N ALA A 101 9.95 5.58 -3.98
CA ALA A 101 10.45 4.43 -4.70
C ALA A 101 9.39 3.85 -5.65
N VAL A 102 9.84 3.45 -6.84
CA VAL A 102 9.03 2.77 -7.85
C VAL A 102 9.59 1.37 -8.07
N ILE A 103 8.72 0.37 -8.11
CA ILE A 103 9.04 -1.04 -8.38
C ILE A 103 8.56 -1.39 -9.78
N MET A 104 9.50 -1.80 -10.64
CA MET A 104 9.23 -2.28 -12.00
C MET A 104 9.63 -3.75 -12.08
N ALA A 105 8.66 -4.66 -12.09
CA ALA A 105 8.92 -6.10 -12.09
C ALA A 105 8.51 -6.78 -13.38
N GLY A 106 9.44 -7.45 -14.04
CA GLY A 106 9.19 -8.27 -15.21
C GLY A 106 8.61 -7.51 -16.41
N VAL A 107 8.99 -6.25 -16.61
CA VAL A 107 8.47 -5.44 -17.71
C VAL A 107 9.32 -5.67 -18.97
N LYS A 108 8.70 -6.24 -20.00
CA LYS A 108 9.37 -6.56 -21.28
C LYS A 108 9.10 -5.50 -22.35
N TYR A 109 7.88 -4.98 -22.37
CA TYR A 109 7.42 -3.99 -23.35
C TYR A 109 7.29 -2.63 -22.66
N LEU A 110 7.90 -1.57 -23.18
CA LEU A 110 7.81 -0.24 -22.57
C LEU A 110 7.96 0.80 -23.68
N ALA A 111 7.20 1.89 -23.67
CA ALA A 111 7.41 2.97 -24.64
C ALA A 111 8.73 3.71 -24.35
N PRO A 112 9.46 4.19 -25.38
CA PRO A 112 10.66 5.01 -25.19
C PRO A 112 10.41 6.24 -24.31
N GLU A 113 9.24 6.85 -24.42
CA GLU A 113 8.82 8.01 -23.63
C GLU A 113 8.66 7.65 -22.15
N GLN A 114 8.06 6.49 -21.85
CA GLN A 114 7.91 5.97 -20.48
C GLN A 114 9.28 5.61 -19.87
N ALA A 115 10.16 5.00 -20.67
CA ALA A 115 11.53 4.73 -20.27
C ALA A 115 12.29 6.04 -19.96
N SER A 116 12.14 7.07 -20.80
CA SER A 116 12.73 8.40 -20.54
C SER A 116 12.18 9.02 -19.25
N ALA A 117 10.87 8.93 -18.99
CA ALA A 117 10.25 9.45 -17.78
C ALA A 117 10.77 8.77 -16.51
N LEU A 118 10.99 7.45 -16.52
CA LEU A 118 11.65 6.73 -15.42
C LEU A 118 13.09 7.23 -15.22
N GLY A 119 13.81 7.48 -16.31
CA GLY A 119 15.16 8.06 -16.25
C GLY A 119 15.17 9.47 -15.65
N GLU A 120 14.18 10.31 -15.97
CA GLU A 120 14.01 11.65 -15.38
C GLU A 120 13.65 11.58 -13.90
N TYR A 121 12.74 10.68 -13.52
CA TYR A 121 12.38 10.42 -12.13
C TYR A 121 13.62 10.04 -11.29
N VAL A 122 14.44 9.11 -11.78
CA VAL A 122 15.70 8.70 -11.15
C VAL A 122 16.67 9.90 -11.05
N ARG A 123 16.87 10.66 -12.13
CA ARG A 123 17.74 11.86 -12.10
C ARG A 123 17.24 12.93 -11.13
N GLY A 124 15.93 12.99 -10.88
CA GLY A 124 15.29 13.86 -9.90
C GLY A 124 15.46 13.40 -8.44
N GLY A 125 16.09 12.25 -8.20
CA GLY A 125 16.30 11.68 -6.86
C GLY A 125 15.27 10.63 -6.44
N GLY A 126 14.32 10.30 -7.32
CA GLY A 126 13.40 9.18 -7.13
C GLY A 126 14.15 7.84 -7.25
N ARG A 127 13.67 6.77 -6.60
CA ARG A 127 14.40 5.50 -6.52
C ARG A 127 13.71 4.40 -7.31
N LEU A 128 14.45 3.60 -8.06
CA LEU A 128 13.88 2.56 -8.92
C LEU A 128 14.37 1.16 -8.50
N LEU A 129 13.46 0.27 -8.15
CA LEU A 129 13.72 -1.16 -7.97
C LEU A 129 13.26 -1.91 -9.23
N THR A 130 14.17 -2.44 -10.02
CA THR A 130 13.84 -3.25 -11.20
C THR A 130 14.04 -4.73 -10.92
N ILE A 131 13.09 -5.56 -11.34
CA ILE A 131 13.20 -7.03 -11.29
C ILE A 131 13.12 -7.55 -12.71
N ASP A 132 14.09 -8.39 -13.09
CA ASP A 132 14.21 -8.90 -14.46
C ASP A 132 12.95 -9.65 -14.95
N PRO A 133 12.71 -9.69 -16.29
CA PRO A 133 13.50 -9.04 -17.34
C PRO A 133 13.36 -7.52 -17.36
N LEU A 134 14.41 -6.84 -17.83
CA LEU A 134 14.36 -5.44 -18.22
C LEU A 134 13.62 -5.27 -19.57
N PRO A 135 13.06 -4.08 -19.85
CA PRO A 135 12.37 -3.84 -21.10
C PRO A 135 13.33 -3.96 -22.29
N SER A 136 12.84 -4.61 -23.34
CA SER A 136 13.62 -4.95 -24.54
C SER A 136 12.88 -4.61 -25.84
N HIS A 137 11.60 -4.26 -25.74
CA HIS A 137 10.73 -4.03 -26.87
C HIS A 137 9.82 -2.83 -26.60
N ASP A 138 9.45 -2.09 -27.64
CA ASP A 138 8.45 -1.01 -27.54
C ASP A 138 7.03 -1.58 -27.58
N LEU A 139 6.04 -0.69 -27.47
CA LEU A 139 4.62 -1.08 -27.53
C LEU A 139 4.18 -1.59 -28.91
N LEU A 140 4.99 -1.41 -29.96
CA LEU A 140 4.80 -2.03 -31.28
C LEU A 140 5.63 -3.31 -31.44
N MET A 141 6.18 -3.85 -30.34
CA MET A 141 7.02 -5.04 -30.29
C MET A 141 8.30 -4.93 -31.11
N ARG A 142 8.80 -3.70 -31.34
CA ARG A 142 10.09 -3.46 -31.99
C ARG A 142 11.19 -3.51 -30.94
N PRO A 143 12.29 -4.24 -31.17
CA PRO A 143 13.37 -4.32 -30.20
C PRO A 143 14.05 -2.97 -30.02
N TYR A 144 14.35 -2.60 -28.78
CA TYR A 144 15.21 -1.47 -28.44
C TYR A 144 15.88 -1.67 -27.09
N ASP A 145 17.02 -1.01 -26.89
CA ASP A 145 17.72 -1.03 -25.60
C ASP A 145 17.10 0.00 -24.65
N ALA A 146 16.04 -0.40 -23.93
CA ALA A 146 15.37 0.47 -22.98
C ALA A 146 16.26 0.83 -21.78
N ALA A 147 17.16 -0.08 -21.40
CA ALA A 147 18.09 0.16 -20.31
C ALA A 147 18.93 1.40 -20.58
N SER A 148 19.33 1.67 -21.83
CA SER A 148 20.03 2.91 -22.20
C SER A 148 19.27 4.21 -21.89
N LEU A 149 17.94 4.15 -21.73
CA LEU A 149 17.09 5.33 -21.52
C LEU A 149 16.87 5.69 -20.04
N TYR A 150 16.98 4.73 -19.12
CA TYR A 150 16.80 4.97 -17.68
C TYR A 150 17.91 4.40 -16.78
N VAL A 151 18.77 3.51 -17.25
CA VAL A 151 19.97 3.08 -16.53
C VAL A 151 21.02 4.17 -16.68
N VAL A 152 21.21 4.96 -15.63
CA VAL A 152 22.25 5.99 -15.57
C VAL A 152 23.61 5.29 -15.51
N PRO A 153 24.60 5.67 -16.35
CA PRO A 153 25.95 5.13 -16.25
C PRO A 153 26.52 5.30 -14.83
N GLY A 154 26.77 4.18 -14.14
CA GLY A 154 27.24 4.13 -12.75
C GLY A 154 26.26 3.52 -11.73
N ALA A 155 24.99 3.29 -12.10
CA ALA A 155 23.92 2.91 -11.17
C ALA A 155 23.79 1.39 -10.86
N VAL A 156 24.89 0.63 -10.81
CA VAL A 156 24.82 -0.78 -10.38
C VAL A 156 25.98 -1.13 -9.44
N ALA A 157 25.72 -1.18 -8.13
CA ALA A 157 25.75 -2.41 -7.31
C ALA A 157 26.06 -2.09 -5.83
N ARG A 158 25.01 -2.18 -4.99
CA ARG A 158 25.04 -2.46 -3.55
C ARG A 158 26.07 -1.66 -2.73
N GLY A 159 25.66 -0.47 -2.30
CA GLY A 159 26.23 0.20 -1.14
C GLY A 159 25.82 1.68 -1.08
N ASP A 160 25.13 2.06 0.00
CA ASP A 160 24.76 3.42 0.42
C ASP A 160 24.13 4.34 -0.65
N ALA A 161 22.78 4.30 -0.71
CA ALA A 161 21.89 5.21 -1.44
C ALA A 161 22.01 5.22 -2.99
N ASP A 162 22.15 4.04 -3.60
CA ASP A 162 21.98 3.88 -5.05
C ASP A 162 20.53 4.21 -5.47
N THR A 163 20.39 4.99 -6.55
CA THR A 163 19.09 5.42 -7.08
C THR A 163 18.38 4.31 -7.86
N ILE A 164 19.10 3.26 -8.29
CA ILE A 164 18.55 2.10 -8.98
C ILE A 164 19.08 0.82 -8.33
N VAL A 165 18.18 -0.09 -7.96
CA VAL A 165 18.53 -1.45 -7.55
C VAL A 165 17.94 -2.43 -8.56
N ARG A 166 18.78 -3.33 -9.08
CA ARG A 166 18.35 -4.40 -9.99
C ARG A 166 18.43 -5.75 -9.30
N LEU A 167 17.35 -6.52 -9.42
CA LEU A 167 17.25 -7.89 -8.94
C LEU A 167 16.98 -8.83 -10.12
N GLU A 168 17.70 -9.95 -10.16
CA GLU A 168 17.50 -10.98 -11.19
C GLU A 168 16.25 -11.84 -10.93
N SER A 169 15.71 -11.80 -9.71
CA SER A 169 14.55 -12.61 -9.31
C SER A 169 13.76 -11.94 -8.19
N LEU A 170 12.52 -12.40 -8.01
CA LEU A 170 11.57 -11.87 -7.02
C LEU A 170 12.05 -12.08 -5.57
N PRO A 171 12.29 -11.01 -4.81
CA PRO A 171 12.72 -11.10 -3.42
C PRO A 171 11.52 -11.17 -2.45
N MET A 172 10.63 -12.16 -2.57
CA MET A 172 9.36 -12.19 -1.81
C MET A 172 9.51 -12.03 -0.28
N ARG A 173 10.65 -12.40 0.30
CA ARG A 173 10.90 -12.32 1.74
C ARG A 173 11.70 -11.09 2.17
N THR A 174 12.46 -10.49 1.24
CA THR A 174 13.39 -9.40 1.55
C THR A 174 12.95 -8.07 0.95
N ILE A 175 11.81 -8.03 0.23
CA ILE A 175 11.36 -6.81 -0.46
C ILE A 175 11.32 -5.56 0.45
N ALA A 176 10.91 -5.72 1.72
CA ALA A 176 10.91 -4.62 2.68
C ALA A 176 12.33 -4.19 3.08
N ASP A 177 13.26 -5.13 3.22
CA ASP A 177 14.67 -4.84 3.49
C ASP A 177 15.36 -4.21 2.28
N ASP A 178 15.02 -4.67 1.06
CA ASP A 178 15.50 -4.11 -0.20
C ASP A 178 14.99 -2.67 -0.36
N LEU A 179 13.71 -2.41 -0.04
CA LEU A 179 13.14 -1.06 0.00
C LEU A 179 13.79 -0.20 1.08
N ARG A 180 14.02 -0.72 2.29
CA ARG A 180 14.72 0.00 3.36
C ARG A 180 16.13 0.39 2.94
N THR A 181 16.83 -0.52 2.28
CA THR A 181 18.18 -0.28 1.74
C THR A 181 18.15 0.80 0.65
N LEU A 182 17.14 0.76 -0.22
CA LEU A 182 16.96 1.69 -1.33
C LEU A 182 16.58 3.10 -0.84
N THR A 183 15.63 3.20 0.10
CA THR A 183 15.09 4.49 0.57
C THR A 183 15.87 5.09 1.74
N GLY A 184 16.57 4.26 2.52
CA GLY A 184 17.17 4.64 3.80
C GLY A 184 16.16 4.82 4.92
N ALA A 185 14.89 4.49 4.70
CA ALA A 185 13.80 4.68 5.66
C ALA A 185 13.04 3.36 5.88
N GLU A 186 12.44 3.21 7.07
CA GLU A 186 11.58 2.07 7.38
C GLU A 186 10.32 2.11 6.50
N PRO A 187 10.10 1.12 5.61
CA PRO A 187 8.95 1.15 4.71
C PRO A 187 7.68 0.59 5.36
N ALA A 188 7.81 -0.23 6.41
CA ALA A 188 6.67 -0.78 7.13
C ALA A 188 6.09 0.26 8.10
N VAL A 189 4.76 0.35 8.17
CA VAL A 189 4.08 1.33 9.02
C VAL A 189 3.39 0.72 10.24
N LEU A 190 3.17 -0.59 10.27
CA LEU A 190 2.40 -1.27 11.32
C LEU A 190 3.19 -2.38 12.02
N PHE A 191 3.25 -2.31 13.34
CA PHE A 191 4.09 -3.16 14.19
C PHE A 191 3.28 -3.76 15.34
N ARG A 192 3.76 -4.88 15.89
CA ARG A 192 3.31 -5.44 17.17
C ARG A 192 4.51 -5.51 18.12
N GLY A 193 4.55 -4.59 19.09
CA GLY A 193 5.79 -4.35 19.84
C GLY A 193 6.91 -3.92 18.88
N ASP A 194 8.05 -4.64 18.92
CA ASP A 194 9.22 -4.38 18.07
C ASP A 194 9.27 -5.21 16.77
N ALA A 195 8.32 -6.11 16.58
CA ALA A 195 8.22 -6.92 15.36
C ALA A 195 7.19 -6.32 14.39
N PRO A 196 7.27 -6.63 13.08
CA PRO A 196 6.18 -6.37 12.16
C PRO A 196 4.86 -6.96 12.66
N ALA A 197 3.75 -6.29 12.37
CA ALA A 197 2.43 -6.79 12.76
C ALA A 197 2.12 -8.16 12.11
N PRO A 198 1.16 -8.94 12.64
CA PRO A 198 0.76 -10.21 12.04
C PRO A 198 0.29 -10.01 10.59
N ARG A 199 0.67 -10.90 9.67
CA ARG A 199 0.30 -10.85 8.24
C ARG A 199 -1.20 -10.92 7.96
N SER A 200 -1.98 -11.30 8.97
CA SER A 200 -3.44 -11.26 8.93
C SER A 200 -3.98 -9.84 9.01
N ILE A 201 -3.19 -8.87 9.44
CA ILE A 201 -3.59 -7.47 9.45
C ILE A 201 -3.21 -6.83 8.11
N ARG A 202 -4.12 -6.03 7.57
CA ARG A 202 -3.86 -5.18 6.41
C ARG A 202 -3.99 -3.73 6.82
N VAL A 203 -3.11 -2.91 6.27
CA VAL A 203 -3.10 -1.46 6.48
C VAL A 203 -3.08 -0.78 5.12
N ASN A 204 -3.90 0.25 4.97
CA ASN A 204 -3.90 1.16 3.85
C ASN A 204 -4.03 2.58 4.38
N ALA A 205 -3.55 3.57 3.62
CA ALA A 205 -3.58 4.96 4.05
C ALA A 205 -4.03 5.89 2.93
N TRP A 206 -4.74 6.94 3.32
CA TRP A 206 -5.24 7.97 2.41
C TRP A 206 -5.09 9.35 3.00
N ARG A 207 -4.72 10.30 2.16
CA ARG A 207 -4.53 11.70 2.49
C ARG A 207 -5.73 12.52 2.02
N GLY A 208 -6.19 13.41 2.89
CA GLY A 208 -7.26 14.34 2.56
C GLY A 208 -6.87 15.31 1.44
N THR A 209 -7.77 15.50 0.48
CA THR A 209 -7.73 16.64 -0.44
C THR A 209 -8.26 17.90 0.24
N ALA A 210 -8.23 19.05 -0.44
CA ALA A 210 -8.70 20.33 0.12
C ALA A 210 -10.16 20.32 0.62
N ALA A 211 -10.99 19.37 0.16
CA ALA A 211 -12.38 19.22 0.55
C ALA A 211 -12.61 18.11 1.60
N ALA A 212 -11.57 17.39 2.02
CA ALA A 212 -11.68 16.31 3.00
C ALA A 212 -11.85 16.85 4.43
N ALA A 213 -12.56 16.09 5.26
CA ALA A 213 -12.71 16.40 6.67
C ALA A 213 -11.44 16.07 7.48
N HIS A 214 -10.67 15.08 7.02
CA HIS A 214 -9.47 14.60 7.70
C HIS A 214 -8.21 14.79 6.89
N GLY A 215 -7.09 15.03 7.58
CA GLY A 215 -5.80 15.24 6.93
C GLY A 215 -5.16 13.95 6.41
N LEU A 216 -5.16 12.90 7.23
CA LEU A 216 -4.59 11.60 6.90
C LEU A 216 -5.35 10.50 7.66
N VAL A 217 -5.64 9.39 6.97
CA VAL A 217 -6.46 8.31 7.50
C VAL A 217 -5.81 6.96 7.19
N TYR A 218 -5.68 6.09 8.19
CA TYR A 218 -5.22 4.71 8.05
C TYR A 218 -6.37 3.74 8.33
N HIS A 219 -6.61 2.80 7.42
CA HIS A 219 -7.59 1.73 7.64
C HIS A 219 -6.86 0.44 7.97
N LEU A 220 -7.22 -0.16 9.10
CA LEU A 220 -6.67 -1.42 9.56
C LEU A 220 -7.77 -2.48 9.52
N LEU A 221 -7.45 -3.65 8.95
CA LEU A 221 -8.39 -4.76 8.82
C LEU A 221 -7.74 -6.07 9.27
N ASN A 222 -8.40 -6.81 10.16
CA ASN A 222 -7.96 -8.10 10.66
C ASN A 222 -8.61 -9.27 9.90
N TYR A 223 -7.88 -9.82 8.92
CA TYR A 223 -8.24 -11.05 8.19
C TYR A 223 -8.03 -12.34 9.00
N GLY A 224 -7.50 -12.25 10.22
CA GLY A 224 -7.42 -13.39 11.15
C GLY A 224 -8.78 -13.74 11.75
N SER A 225 -9.78 -12.88 11.55
CA SER A 225 -11.15 -13.08 11.99
C SER A 225 -11.74 -14.34 11.32
N PRO A 226 -12.19 -15.34 12.09
CA PRO A 226 -12.77 -16.55 11.53
C PRO A 226 -14.06 -16.22 10.79
N LEU A 227 -14.22 -16.79 9.59
CA LEU A 227 -15.39 -16.53 8.75
C LEU A 227 -16.39 -17.66 8.85
N GLY A 228 -17.66 -17.28 8.74
CA GLY A 228 -18.74 -18.20 8.55
C GLY A 228 -19.68 -18.27 9.73
N ASP A 229 -20.44 -19.34 9.68
CA ASP A 229 -21.79 -19.39 10.15
C ASP A 229 -21.85 -19.79 11.64
N SER A 230 -20.79 -20.47 12.07
CA SER A 230 -20.50 -20.97 13.42
C SER A 230 -19.11 -20.51 13.86
N ALA A 231 -18.61 -19.43 13.24
CA ALA A 231 -17.29 -18.88 13.55
C ALA A 231 -17.26 -18.37 15.00
N ALA A 232 -16.14 -18.61 15.68
CA ALA A 232 -15.89 -17.99 16.97
C ALA A 232 -15.84 -16.46 16.82
N PRO A 233 -16.04 -15.68 17.91
CA PRO A 233 -15.74 -14.26 17.88
C PRO A 233 -14.30 -14.01 17.41
N PRO A 234 -14.05 -12.92 16.65
CA PRO A 234 -12.70 -12.56 16.26
C PRO A 234 -11.85 -12.30 17.51
N GLU A 235 -10.67 -12.90 17.57
CA GLU A 235 -9.70 -12.64 18.62
C GLU A 235 -9.03 -11.28 18.35
N PRO A 236 -9.15 -10.30 19.26
CA PRO A 236 -8.51 -9.01 19.06
C PRO A 236 -7.00 -9.12 19.00
N VAL A 237 -6.38 -8.32 18.13
CA VAL A 237 -4.93 -8.19 18.06
C VAL A 237 -4.49 -6.99 18.87
N ASP A 238 -3.87 -7.27 20.01
CA ASP A 238 -3.35 -6.25 20.93
C ASP A 238 -1.94 -5.76 20.58
N SER A 239 -1.55 -4.65 21.20
CA SER A 239 -0.19 -4.07 21.15
C SER A 239 0.25 -3.69 19.74
N LEU A 240 -0.70 -3.26 18.91
CA LEU A 240 -0.43 -2.70 17.60
C LEU A 240 0.07 -1.26 17.73
N SER A 241 1.04 -0.90 16.90
CA SER A 241 1.58 0.45 16.85
C SER A 241 1.76 0.90 15.40
N LEU A 242 1.24 2.07 15.07
CA LEU A 242 1.60 2.75 13.82
C LEU A 242 2.88 3.54 14.06
N ARG A 243 3.86 3.36 13.18
CA ARG A 243 5.12 4.09 13.18
C ARG A 243 5.18 4.98 11.95
N LEU A 244 5.12 6.28 12.16
CA LEU A 244 4.96 7.29 11.12
C LEU A 244 6.07 8.33 11.20
N PRO A 245 6.41 9.02 10.11
CA PRO A 245 7.28 10.19 10.18
C PRO A 245 6.69 11.27 11.11
N VAL A 246 7.52 11.90 11.94
CA VAL A 246 7.04 12.86 12.96
C VAL A 246 6.27 14.03 12.34
N GLU A 247 6.65 14.49 11.15
CA GLU A 247 5.96 15.54 10.42
C GLU A 247 4.51 15.20 10.03
N GLU A 248 4.17 13.91 9.95
CA GLU A 248 2.81 13.49 9.64
C GLU A 248 1.85 13.68 10.81
N VAL A 249 2.35 13.70 12.04
CA VAL A 249 1.53 13.73 13.26
C VAL A 249 1.82 14.89 14.21
N ARG A 250 2.95 15.60 14.04
CA ARG A 250 3.37 16.67 14.96
C ARG A 250 2.31 17.78 15.02
N GLY A 251 1.80 18.03 16.23
CA GLY A 251 0.81 19.07 16.49
C GLY A 251 -0.61 18.71 16.01
N LYS A 252 -0.82 17.47 15.56
CA LYS A 252 -2.11 16.97 15.10
C LYS A 252 -2.79 16.11 16.17
N ARG A 253 -4.10 16.02 16.07
CA ARG A 253 -4.91 15.11 16.88
C ARG A 253 -4.95 13.76 16.21
N VAL A 254 -4.78 12.69 17.00
CA VAL A 254 -4.90 11.31 16.54
C VAL A 254 -6.11 10.68 17.21
N SER A 255 -6.99 10.10 16.39
CA SER A 255 -8.21 9.44 16.85
C SER A 255 -8.43 8.10 16.17
N VAL A 256 -9.00 7.13 16.88
CA VAL A 256 -9.31 5.80 16.37
C VAL A 256 -10.81 5.56 16.41
N TRP A 257 -11.36 5.19 15.26
CA TRP A 257 -12.77 4.92 15.04
C TRP A 257 -12.96 3.41 14.80
N GLU A 258 -13.96 2.84 15.46
CA GLU A 258 -14.31 1.43 15.35
C GLU A 258 -15.83 1.28 15.16
N PRO A 259 -16.30 0.36 14.29
CA PRO A 259 -17.73 0.07 14.17
C PRO A 259 -18.35 -0.33 15.51
N GLY A 260 -19.34 0.43 15.95
CA GLY A 260 -20.08 0.20 17.20
C GLY A 260 -19.58 0.96 18.41
N ALA A 261 -18.47 1.71 18.29
CA ALA A 261 -18.05 2.65 19.31
C ALA A 261 -18.96 3.89 19.30
N GLU A 262 -19.31 4.42 20.48
CA GLU A 262 -20.13 5.65 20.60
C GLU A 262 -19.36 6.91 20.19
N ALA A 263 -18.04 6.90 20.35
CA ALA A 263 -17.14 8.02 20.07
C ALA A 263 -15.74 7.49 19.72
N PRO A 264 -14.94 8.27 18.96
CA PRO A 264 -13.56 7.89 18.68
C PRO A 264 -12.69 7.93 19.94
N LEU A 265 -11.71 7.03 19.99
CA LEU A 265 -10.71 6.98 21.04
C LEU A 265 -9.54 7.90 20.70
N SER A 266 -9.15 8.77 21.62
CA SER A 266 -7.91 9.56 21.46
C SER A 266 -6.70 8.64 21.66
N VAL A 267 -5.70 8.78 20.79
CA VAL A 267 -4.44 8.03 20.90
C VAL A 267 -3.30 8.97 21.23
N ASP A 268 -2.50 8.59 22.22
CA ASP A 268 -1.29 9.33 22.56
C ASP A 268 -0.20 9.08 21.52
N VAL A 269 0.53 10.14 21.17
CA VAL A 269 1.63 10.10 20.23
C VAL A 269 2.94 10.20 20.99
N ARG A 270 3.79 9.18 20.88
CA ARG A 270 5.15 9.17 21.42
C ARG A 270 6.13 9.49 20.31
N LEU A 271 7.00 10.48 20.50
CA LEU A 271 8.02 10.86 19.51
C LEU A 271 9.37 10.25 19.90
N ASP A 272 10.05 9.62 18.94
CA ASP A 272 11.40 9.07 19.07
C ASP A 272 12.23 9.43 17.82
N GLY A 273 13.12 10.42 17.96
CA GLY A 273 13.85 11.00 16.83
C GLY A 273 12.90 11.54 15.75
N ASP A 274 13.03 10.99 14.54
CA ASP A 274 12.19 11.32 13.37
C ASP A 274 10.99 10.37 13.19
N THR A 275 10.76 9.46 14.15
CA THR A 275 9.63 8.53 14.14
C THR A 275 8.63 8.85 15.25
N ALA A 276 7.34 8.83 14.92
CA ALA A 276 6.25 8.90 15.88
C ALA A 276 5.58 7.53 16.02
N HIS A 277 5.28 7.16 17.26
CA HIS A 277 4.65 5.91 17.65
C HIS A 277 3.26 6.19 18.18
N LEU A 278 2.26 5.55 17.56
CA LEU A 278 0.86 5.63 17.94
C LEU A 278 0.45 4.26 18.47
N ASP A 279 0.24 4.13 19.77
CA ASP A 279 -0.16 2.87 20.38
C ASP A 279 -1.68 2.69 20.20
N LEU A 280 -2.06 1.69 19.42
CA LEU A 280 -3.44 1.49 19.00
C LEU A 280 -4.23 0.65 20.00
N PRO A 281 -5.55 0.88 20.15
CA PRO A 281 -6.42 -0.03 20.88
C PRO A 281 -6.45 -1.41 20.21
N PRO A 282 -6.88 -2.46 20.94
CA PRO A 282 -7.03 -3.81 20.38
C PRO A 282 -7.84 -3.82 19.08
N LEU A 283 -7.29 -4.39 18.01
CA LEU A 283 -7.99 -4.50 16.73
C LEU A 283 -8.77 -5.80 16.65
N SER A 284 -10.10 -5.72 16.77
CA SER A 284 -10.97 -6.89 16.58
C SER A 284 -11.11 -7.24 15.11
N VAL A 285 -11.74 -6.37 14.32
CA VAL A 285 -11.98 -6.59 12.89
C VAL A 285 -11.52 -5.39 12.07
N TYR A 286 -12.01 -4.19 12.37
CA TYR A 286 -11.75 -3.01 11.54
C TYR A 286 -11.63 -1.75 12.38
N GLN A 287 -10.60 -0.96 12.11
CA GLN A 287 -10.39 0.34 12.72
C GLN A 287 -9.92 1.36 11.70
N VAL A 288 -10.26 2.62 11.96
CA VAL A 288 -9.80 3.77 11.19
C VAL A 288 -9.05 4.71 12.10
N VAL A 289 -7.78 4.97 11.82
CA VAL A 289 -6.97 5.97 12.54
C VAL A 289 -6.99 7.26 11.72
N ALA A 290 -7.56 8.32 12.27
CA ALA A 290 -7.60 9.66 11.65
C ALA A 290 -6.63 10.61 12.35
N ILE A 291 -5.90 11.40 11.54
CA ILE A 291 -4.87 12.33 11.95
C ILE A 291 -5.18 13.72 11.38
N ASP A 292 -5.49 14.67 12.27
CA ASP A 292 -6.03 16.01 11.94
C ASP A 292 -5.19 17.16 12.52
#